data_AF-A0A140GRW8-F1
#
_entry.id   AF-A0A140GRW8-F1
#
_cell.length_a   1.000
_cell.length_b   1.000
_cell.length_c   1.000
_cell.angle_alpha   90.00
_cell.angle_beta   90.00
_cell.angle_gamma   90.00
#
_symmetry.space_group_name_H-M   'P 1'
#
loop_
_entity.id
_entity.type
_entity.pdbx_description
1 polymer ?
#
loop_
_entity_poly.entity_id
_entity_poly.type
_entity_poly.pdbx_seq_one_letter_code
_entity_poly.pdbx_strand_id
1 'polypeptide(L)'
;MSIKIYNGYQIKNDNMTVFELKELLDNISIEIKKTFKDLYIKEVSKLVSTCLDFRNAFDNSEDIIKEFFELEYNYTISQKSKLGLCIYRLIEAHSHSNLTSNSKFDFNCELELFPFKNKILFLLHTEKNEYKDIFGYIDEEFIEHNSKLFPNISPYIYYNNSDAPSNLENEWPHREYYWEKAINNTKSLSYQLVKTELLDINYNVLNENIKNCYDERISNLSYIATYNEFKNKIISIDVDRNNKIDFIKIEKAIRNIEKSNEFKEKLELKKQEFYKKIPKSYDIKNIDDIKI
;
A
#
# COMPACT_ATOMS: atom_id res chain seq x y z
N MET A 1 28.21 1.26 16.90
CA MET A 1 27.40 1.02 15.67
C MET A 1 26.67 2.31 15.37
N SER A 2 26.82 2.84 14.16
CA SER A 2 26.14 4.05 13.70
C SER A 2 24.64 3.78 13.52
N ILE A 3 23.75 4.53 14.17
CA ILE A 3 22.30 4.35 14.06
C ILE A 3 21.78 5.19 12.89
N LYS A 4 20.97 4.57 12.03
CA LYS A 4 20.35 5.22 10.86
C LYS A 4 18.89 5.51 11.18
N ILE A 5 18.47 6.77 11.11
CA ILE A 5 17.13 7.21 11.48
C ILE A 5 16.48 7.95 10.30
N TYR A 6 15.72 7.19 9.51
CA TYR A 6 15.05 7.72 8.31
C TYR A 6 13.62 8.19 8.58
N ASN A 7 12.96 7.64 9.60
CA ASN A 7 11.59 7.99 9.98
C ASN A 7 11.58 8.86 11.25
N GLY A 8 12.54 9.79 11.33
CA GLY A 8 12.70 10.71 12.45
C GLY A 8 11.95 12.02 12.20
N TYR A 9 11.23 12.48 13.21
CA TYR A 9 10.40 13.67 13.15
C TYR A 9 10.59 14.54 14.40
N GLN A 10 10.13 15.79 14.30
CA GLN A 10 10.04 16.70 15.44
C GLN A 10 8.69 17.39 15.50
N ILE A 11 8.20 17.58 16.72
CA ILE A 11 7.11 18.50 17.05
C ILE A 11 7.75 19.83 17.47
N LYS A 12 7.55 20.86 16.65
CA LYS A 12 8.04 22.23 16.88
C LYS A 12 7.08 22.97 17.81
N ASN A 13 7.29 22.87 19.12
CA ASN A 13 6.60 23.73 20.09
C ASN A 13 7.34 23.71 21.45
N ASP A 14 7.86 24.87 21.86
CA ASP A 14 8.62 25.04 23.10
C ASP A 14 7.77 24.93 24.37
N ASN A 15 6.44 25.07 24.26
CA ASN A 15 5.53 25.16 25.41
C ASN A 15 4.29 24.26 25.30
N MET A 16 4.36 23.19 24.51
CA MET A 16 3.24 22.25 24.41
C MET A 16 2.96 21.59 25.75
N THR A 17 1.76 21.82 26.28
CA THR A 17 1.27 21.17 27.48
C THR A 17 1.01 19.68 27.21
N VAL A 18 0.97 18.88 28.27
CA VAL A 18 0.62 17.45 28.17
C VAL A 18 -0.77 17.25 27.54
N PHE A 19 -1.71 18.18 27.78
CA PHE A 19 -3.04 18.13 27.19
C PHE A 19 -3.01 18.37 25.67
N GLU A 20 -2.28 19.40 25.22
CA GLU A 20 -2.13 19.69 23.78
C GLU A 20 -1.39 18.56 23.05
N LEU A 21 -0.38 17.95 23.69
CA LEU A 21 0.29 16.79 23.14
C LEU A 21 -0.67 15.60 23.00
N LYS A 22 -1.49 15.34 24.01
CA LYS A 22 -2.50 14.28 23.95
C LYS A 22 -3.51 14.54 22.83
N GLU A 23 -4.01 15.77 22.72
CA GLU A 23 -4.95 16.15 21.66
C GLU A 23 -4.34 15.96 20.27
N LEU A 24 -3.08 16.36 20.09
CA LEU A 24 -2.33 16.11 18.86
C LEU A 24 -2.23 14.62 18.54
N LEU A 25 -1.84 13.79 19.51
CA LEU A 25 -1.72 12.33 19.35
C LEU A 25 -3.07 11.66 19.04
N ASP A 26 -4.15 12.12 19.67
CA ASP A 26 -5.52 11.65 19.38
C ASP A 26 -5.92 12.00 17.95
N ASN A 27 -5.63 13.23 17.48
CA ASN A 27 -5.91 13.65 16.11
C ASN A 27 -5.07 12.87 15.08
N ILE A 28 -3.79 12.62 15.37
CA ILE A 28 -2.94 11.74 14.55
C ILE A 28 -3.53 10.34 14.50
N SER A 29 -3.96 9.78 15.64
CA SER A 29 -4.57 8.45 15.71
C SER A 29 -5.82 8.35 14.83
N ILE A 30 -6.66 9.39 14.79
CA ILE A 30 -7.85 9.43 13.94
C ILE A 30 -7.48 9.35 12.46
N GLU A 31 -6.54 10.17 12.00
CA GLU A 31 -6.15 10.21 10.59
C GLU A 31 -5.39 8.96 10.14
N ILE A 32 -4.54 8.41 11.01
CA ILE A 32 -3.86 7.12 10.77
C ILE A 32 -4.90 5.99 10.71
N LYS A 33 -5.91 5.97 11.59
CA LYS A 33 -6.98 4.96 11.56
C LYS A 33 -7.85 5.05 10.31
N LYS A 34 -8.13 6.26 9.78
CA LYS A 34 -8.82 6.41 8.49
C LYS A 34 -7.97 5.81 7.37
N THR A 35 -6.72 6.23 7.27
CA THR A 35 -5.78 5.77 6.24
C THR A 35 -5.59 4.25 6.32
N PHE A 36 -5.46 3.70 7.53
CA PHE A 36 -5.43 2.27 7.77
C PHE A 36 -6.66 1.57 7.19
N LYS A 37 -7.87 2.02 7.49
CA LYS A 37 -9.11 1.42 6.97
C LYS A 37 -9.13 1.38 5.45
N ASP A 38 -8.74 2.48 4.81
CA ASP A 38 -8.74 2.59 3.35
C ASP A 38 -7.72 1.63 2.72
N LEU A 39 -6.49 1.60 3.23
CA LEU A 39 -5.45 0.68 2.76
C LEU A 39 -5.82 -0.77 3.00
N TYR A 40 -6.33 -1.07 4.19
CA TYR A 40 -6.73 -2.40 4.58
C TYR A 40 -7.84 -2.94 3.67
N ILE A 41 -8.91 -2.15 3.46
CA ILE A 41 -10.00 -2.53 2.56
C ILE A 41 -9.47 -2.76 1.15
N LYS A 42 -8.60 -1.88 0.64
CA LYS A 42 -8.02 -2.01 -0.70
C LYS A 42 -7.24 -3.32 -0.85
N GLU A 43 -6.38 -3.65 0.11
CA GLU A 43 -5.57 -4.87 0.03
C GLU A 43 -6.40 -6.14 0.22
N VAL A 44 -7.38 -6.13 1.14
CA VAL A 44 -8.33 -7.24 1.31
C VAL A 44 -9.18 -7.43 0.06
N SER A 45 -9.70 -6.37 -0.57
CA SER A 45 -10.48 -6.46 -1.81
C SER A 45 -9.70 -7.05 -2.97
N LYS A 46 -8.43 -6.67 -3.15
CA LYS A 46 -7.56 -7.26 -4.18
C LYS A 46 -7.37 -8.76 -3.95
N LEU A 47 -7.14 -9.14 -2.70
CA LEU A 47 -6.92 -10.53 -2.32
C LEU A 47 -8.19 -11.36 -2.52
N VAL A 48 -9.33 -10.86 -2.03
CA VAL A 48 -10.65 -11.47 -2.24
C VAL A 48 -10.96 -11.62 -3.74
N SER A 49 -10.73 -10.57 -4.53
CA SER A 49 -10.92 -10.64 -5.99
C SER A 49 -10.09 -11.77 -6.57
N THR A 50 -8.80 -11.83 -6.22
CA THR A 50 -7.88 -12.87 -6.69
C THR A 50 -8.42 -14.27 -6.36
N CYS A 51 -8.86 -14.51 -5.13
CA CYS A 51 -9.44 -15.79 -4.72
C CYS A 51 -10.71 -16.15 -5.52
N LEU A 52 -11.59 -15.16 -5.75
CA LEU A 52 -12.80 -15.36 -6.55
C LEU A 52 -12.48 -15.67 -8.01
N ASP A 53 -11.42 -15.07 -8.55
CA ASP A 53 -10.96 -15.31 -9.92
C ASP A 53 -10.38 -16.70 -10.11
N PHE A 54 -9.55 -17.16 -9.18
CA PHE A 54 -9.03 -18.53 -9.18
C PHE A 54 -10.19 -19.54 -9.19
N ARG A 55 -11.17 -19.36 -8.31
CA ARG A 55 -12.33 -20.26 -8.26
C ARG A 55 -13.15 -20.28 -9.54
N ASN A 56 -13.30 -19.13 -10.20
CA ASN A 56 -14.06 -19.01 -11.44
C ASN A 56 -13.28 -19.48 -12.68
N ALA A 57 -11.94 -19.41 -12.66
CA ALA A 57 -11.08 -19.84 -13.76
C ALA A 57 -10.86 -21.36 -13.78
N PHE A 58 -10.91 -21.99 -12.60
CA PHE A 58 -10.68 -23.42 -12.42
C PHE A 58 -11.94 -24.07 -11.85
N ASP A 59 -12.95 -24.28 -12.71
CA ASP A 59 -14.18 -25.00 -12.41
C ASP A 59 -13.87 -26.26 -11.56
N ASN A 60 -14.21 -26.22 -10.27
CA ASN A 60 -14.16 -27.33 -9.31
C ASN A 60 -12.81 -28.04 -9.07
N SER A 61 -11.65 -27.41 -9.28
CA SER A 61 -10.41 -27.98 -8.73
C SER A 61 -10.27 -27.62 -7.24
N GLU A 62 -11.03 -28.30 -6.39
CA GLU A 62 -10.86 -28.23 -4.92
C GLU A 62 -9.40 -28.46 -4.51
N ASP A 63 -8.64 -29.24 -5.28
CA ASP A 63 -7.24 -29.55 -5.03
C ASP A 63 -6.29 -28.37 -5.23
N ILE A 64 -6.54 -27.44 -6.17
CA ILE A 64 -5.71 -26.23 -6.37
C ILE A 64 -6.04 -25.16 -5.35
N ILE A 65 -7.33 -25.01 -5.02
CA ILE A 65 -7.79 -24.13 -3.94
C ILE A 65 -7.24 -24.66 -2.61
N LYS A 66 -7.30 -25.98 -2.38
CA LYS A 66 -6.60 -26.64 -1.28
C LYS A 66 -5.11 -26.42 -1.35
N GLU A 67 -4.39 -26.60 -2.46
CA GLU A 67 -2.93 -26.33 -2.48
C GLU A 67 -2.59 -24.88 -2.12
N PHE A 68 -3.43 -23.92 -2.53
CA PHE A 68 -3.27 -22.50 -2.20
C PHE A 68 -3.59 -22.18 -0.73
N PHE A 69 -4.48 -22.95 -0.08
CA PHE A 69 -4.87 -22.78 1.33
C PHE A 69 -4.19 -23.77 2.30
N GLU A 70 -3.77 -24.95 1.86
CA GLU A 70 -3.06 -26.02 2.59
C GLU A 70 -1.56 -25.71 2.72
N LEU A 71 -1.07 -24.70 1.99
CA LEU A 71 0.18 -24.03 2.34
C LEU A 71 0.08 -23.25 3.68
N GLU A 72 -1.11 -23.04 4.26
CA GLU A 72 -1.29 -22.46 5.60
C GLU A 72 -2.49 -23.07 6.37
N TYR A 73 -2.21 -24.20 7.05
CA TYR A 73 -2.90 -24.75 8.23
C TYR A 73 -4.29 -25.43 8.13
N ASN A 74 -4.37 -26.57 8.83
CA ASN A 74 -5.54 -27.41 9.09
C ASN A 74 -6.33 -26.94 10.31
N TYR A 75 -7.55 -26.42 10.16
CA TYR A 75 -8.57 -26.46 11.22
C TYR A 75 -10.01 -26.34 10.69
N THR A 76 -10.92 -27.00 11.41
CA THR A 76 -12.35 -27.19 11.06
C THR A 76 -13.22 -26.41 12.03
N ILE A 77 -13.75 -25.23 11.67
CA ILE A 77 -14.79 -24.52 12.45
C ILE A 77 -15.78 -23.80 11.52
N SER A 78 -17.03 -23.77 12.00
CA SER A 78 -18.26 -23.32 11.38
C SER A 78 -18.57 -21.82 11.57
N GLN A 79 -19.39 -21.31 10.63
CA GLN A 79 -20.28 -20.12 10.68
C GLN A 79 -19.77 -18.75 10.18
N LYS A 80 -20.29 -18.29 9.01
CA LYS A 80 -21.39 -17.28 8.85
C LYS A 80 -21.36 -16.46 7.55
N SER A 81 -20.29 -16.52 6.75
CA SER A 81 -20.33 -16.36 5.29
C SER A 81 -18.99 -16.87 4.75
N LYS A 82 -18.96 -17.52 3.58
CA LYS A 82 -17.72 -18.13 3.07
C LYS A 82 -16.66 -17.09 2.69
N LEU A 83 -17.10 -15.89 2.30
CA LEU A 83 -16.22 -14.73 2.15
C LEU A 83 -15.70 -14.23 3.49
N GLY A 84 -16.57 -14.16 4.51
CA GLY A 84 -16.18 -13.87 5.88
C GLY A 84 -15.17 -14.90 6.41
N LEU A 85 -15.28 -16.17 6.02
CA LEU A 85 -14.35 -17.23 6.38
C LEU A 85 -13.01 -17.12 5.63
N CYS A 86 -13.00 -16.76 4.34
CA CYS A 86 -11.77 -16.48 3.61
C CYS A 86 -11.06 -15.25 4.17
N ILE A 87 -11.80 -14.15 4.40
CA ILE A 87 -11.28 -12.93 5.02
C ILE A 87 -10.77 -13.25 6.44
N TYR A 88 -11.54 -13.98 7.25
CA TYR A 88 -11.14 -14.39 8.59
C TYR A 88 -9.89 -15.29 8.56
N ARG A 89 -9.82 -16.30 7.69
CA ARG A 89 -8.65 -17.18 7.55
C ARG A 89 -7.42 -16.44 7.05
N LEU A 90 -7.58 -15.48 6.15
CA LEU A 90 -6.48 -14.62 5.68
C LEU A 90 -5.98 -13.71 6.81
N ILE A 91 -6.88 -13.17 7.62
CA ILE A 91 -6.53 -12.36 8.80
C ILE A 91 -5.94 -13.23 9.92
N GLU A 92 -6.44 -14.46 10.11
CA GLU A 92 -5.98 -15.43 11.11
C GLU A 92 -4.60 -15.98 10.74
N ALA A 93 -4.39 -16.35 9.47
CA ALA A 93 -3.09 -16.73 8.92
C ALA A 93 -2.06 -15.60 9.08
N HIS A 94 -2.44 -14.35 8.85
CA HIS A 94 -1.55 -13.20 9.06
C HIS A 94 -1.32 -12.81 10.53
N SER A 95 -2.26 -13.11 11.43
CA SER A 95 -2.12 -12.80 12.88
C SER A 95 -1.43 -13.92 13.68
N HIS A 96 -1.44 -15.17 13.19
CA HIS A 96 -0.88 -16.33 13.90
C HIS A 96 0.41 -16.87 13.27
N SER A 97 0.71 -16.55 12.02
CA SER A 97 1.95 -17.00 11.41
C SER A 97 3.13 -16.11 11.85
N ASN A 98 4.07 -16.72 12.58
CA ASN A 98 5.46 -16.25 12.64
C ASN A 98 6.17 -16.42 11.26
N LEU A 99 5.41 -16.58 10.16
CA LEU A 99 5.90 -16.68 8.80
C LEU A 99 6.16 -15.27 8.29
N THR A 100 7.39 -14.80 8.46
CA THR A 100 7.99 -13.67 7.72
C THR A 100 7.01 -12.56 7.34
N SER A 101 6.76 -11.64 8.28
CA SER A 101 6.14 -10.32 8.11
C SER A 101 5.93 -9.92 6.65
N ASN A 102 4.79 -10.28 6.06
CA ASN A 102 4.44 -9.78 4.74
C ASN A 102 4.16 -8.28 4.91
N SER A 103 5.15 -7.44 4.57
CA SER A 103 5.06 -5.97 4.72
C SER A 103 3.83 -5.38 4.03
N LYS A 104 3.25 -6.10 3.06
CA LYS A 104 1.98 -5.75 2.40
C LYS A 104 0.79 -5.73 3.35
N PHE A 105 0.76 -6.58 4.37
CA PHE A 105 -0.33 -6.65 5.38
C PHE A 105 0.10 -6.22 6.77
N ASP A 106 1.36 -5.80 6.95
CA ASP A 106 1.77 -5.12 8.17
C ASP A 106 1.27 -3.67 8.17
N PHE A 107 0.17 -3.43 8.86
CA PHE A 107 -0.43 -2.10 9.04
C PHE A 107 -0.10 -1.51 10.41
N ASN A 108 0.81 -2.12 11.16
CA ASN A 108 1.19 -1.61 12.46
C ASN A 108 1.82 -0.23 12.30
N CYS A 109 1.45 0.64 13.23
CA CYS A 109 1.93 2.02 13.27
C CYS A 109 2.12 2.41 14.72
N GLU A 110 3.36 2.67 15.10
CA GLU A 110 3.76 3.05 16.44
C GLU A 110 4.61 4.32 16.41
N LEU A 111 4.37 5.19 17.38
CA LEU A 111 5.22 6.35 17.64
C LEU A 111 6.06 6.08 18.87
N GLU A 112 7.34 6.40 18.78
CA GLU A 112 8.22 6.44 19.93
C GLU A 112 8.66 7.89 20.18
N LEU A 113 8.21 8.47 21.29
CA LEU A 113 8.39 9.89 21.62
C LEU A 113 9.57 10.09 22.57
N PHE A 114 10.37 11.12 22.28
CA PHE A 114 11.56 11.54 23.03
C PHE A 114 11.44 13.03 23.41
N PRO A 115 10.98 13.35 24.62
CA PRO A 115 10.78 14.74 25.03
C PRO A 115 12.12 15.44 25.32
N PHE A 116 12.27 16.66 24.81
CA PHE A 116 13.35 17.61 25.11
C PHE A 116 12.76 18.91 25.69
N LYS A 117 13.64 19.79 26.18
CA LYS A 117 13.23 21.06 26.82
C LYS A 117 12.41 21.96 25.88
N ASN A 118 12.67 21.92 24.58
CA ASN A 118 12.13 22.85 23.57
C ASN A 118 11.53 22.13 22.35
N LYS A 119 11.41 20.80 22.38
CA LYS A 119 10.82 20.02 21.29
C LYS A 119 10.54 18.62 21.75
N ILE A 120 9.76 17.90 20.96
CA ILE A 120 9.59 16.45 21.10
C ILE A 120 10.09 15.84 19.81
N LEU A 121 11.12 14.99 19.89
CA LEU A 121 11.51 14.15 18.77
C LEU A 121 10.66 12.88 18.79
N PHE A 122 10.40 12.29 17.63
CA PHE A 122 9.77 10.98 17.60
C PHE A 122 10.17 10.14 16.40
N LEU A 123 10.16 8.83 16.61
CA LEU A 123 10.32 7.83 15.56
C LEU A 123 8.96 7.29 15.17
N LEU A 124 8.72 7.18 13.87
CA LEU A 124 7.58 6.48 13.30
C LEU A 124 8.01 5.08 12.86
N HIS A 125 7.44 4.08 13.50
CA HIS A 125 7.66 2.67 13.17
C HIS A 125 6.50 2.18 12.32
N THR A 126 6.73 2.02 11.01
CA THR A 126 5.74 1.50 10.07
C THR A 126 6.35 1.07 8.74
N GLU A 127 5.70 0.08 8.11
CA GLU A 127 5.97 -0.38 6.74
C GLU A 127 5.14 0.39 5.68
N LYS A 128 4.21 1.27 6.08
CA LYS A 128 3.31 1.99 5.17
C LYS A 128 3.80 3.39 4.86
N ASN A 129 4.08 3.68 3.59
CA ASN A 129 4.50 5.00 3.14
C ASN A 129 3.38 6.04 3.29
N GLU A 130 2.13 5.61 3.14
CA GLU A 130 0.96 6.48 3.30
C GLU A 130 0.82 7.04 4.72
N TYR A 131 1.34 6.33 5.74
CA TYR A 131 1.42 6.87 7.09
C TYR A 131 2.52 7.92 7.21
N LYS A 132 3.66 7.75 6.51
CA LYS A 132 4.73 8.77 6.48
C LYS A 132 4.20 10.07 5.89
N ASP A 133 3.41 9.99 4.82
CA ASP A 133 2.80 11.17 4.17
C ASP A 133 1.94 12.03 5.12
N ILE A 134 1.35 11.42 6.15
CA ILE A 134 0.60 12.15 7.19
C ILE A 134 1.52 13.05 8.01
N PHE A 135 2.74 12.61 8.32
CA PHE A 135 3.70 13.38 9.12
C PHE A 135 4.63 14.26 8.27
N GLY A 136 4.64 14.03 6.95
CA GLY A 136 5.62 14.58 6.03
C GLY A 136 6.73 13.57 5.72
N TYR A 137 7.49 13.86 4.68
CA TYR A 137 8.57 12.98 4.22
C TYR A 137 9.74 13.78 3.67
N ILE A 138 10.83 13.07 3.41
CA ILE A 138 11.99 13.61 2.72
C ILE A 138 12.10 12.86 1.40
N ASP A 139 12.21 13.59 0.30
CA ASP A 139 12.33 13.00 -1.02
C ASP A 139 13.76 12.57 -1.35
N GLU A 140 13.95 12.04 -2.56
CA GLU A 140 15.24 11.56 -3.06
C GLU A 140 16.30 12.68 -3.18
N GLU A 141 15.87 13.94 -3.26
CA GLU A 141 16.72 15.13 -3.29
C GLU A 141 17.00 15.70 -1.89
N PHE A 142 16.62 14.96 -0.84
CA PHE A 142 16.71 15.35 0.57
C PHE A 142 15.89 16.60 0.93
N ILE A 143 14.85 16.93 0.15
CA ILE A 143 13.97 18.07 0.43
C ILE A 143 12.93 17.67 1.47
N GLU A 144 12.77 18.46 2.53
CA GLU A 144 11.79 18.24 3.58
C GLU A 144 10.39 18.71 3.14
N HIS A 145 9.46 17.75 3.04
CA HIS A 145 8.04 18.01 2.81
C HIS A 145 7.31 17.91 4.15
N ASN A 146 6.94 19.07 4.71
CA ASN A 146 6.20 19.13 5.97
C ASN A 146 4.81 18.49 5.86
N SER A 147 4.28 18.02 7.00
CA SER A 147 2.89 17.56 7.06
C SER A 147 1.93 18.66 6.63
N LYS A 148 0.98 18.30 5.75
CA LYS A 148 -0.15 19.17 5.39
C LYS A 148 -1.24 19.18 6.47
N LEU A 149 -1.32 18.13 7.30
CA LEU A 149 -2.36 17.94 8.31
C LEU A 149 -1.94 18.44 9.69
N PHE A 150 -0.65 18.35 10.00
CA PHE A 150 -0.07 18.69 11.29
C PHE A 150 1.10 19.68 11.11
N PRO A 151 0.83 20.99 10.97
CA PRO A 151 1.85 22.00 10.62
C PRO A 151 2.99 22.13 11.65
N ASN A 152 2.75 21.69 12.88
CA ASN A 152 3.72 21.65 13.96
C ASN A 152 4.66 20.43 13.88
N ILE A 153 4.40 19.49 12.98
CA ILE A 153 5.24 18.32 12.73
C ILE A 153 6.05 18.54 11.46
N SER A 154 7.35 18.23 11.56
CA SER A 154 8.24 18.26 10.41
C SER A 154 9.20 17.07 10.44
N PRO A 155 9.64 16.57 9.27
CA PRO A 155 10.75 15.64 9.19
C PRO A 155 11.98 16.17 9.95
N TYR A 156 12.73 15.27 10.58
CA TYR A 156 13.95 15.59 11.33
C TYR A 156 14.91 14.41 11.32
N ILE A 157 15.37 14.02 10.12
CA ILE A 157 16.18 12.82 9.92
C ILE A 157 17.60 12.95 10.47
N TYR A 158 18.22 11.80 10.75
CA TYR A 158 19.65 11.69 11.01
C TYR A 158 20.23 10.43 10.38
N TYR A 159 21.32 10.62 9.63
CA TYR A 159 22.00 9.55 8.93
C TYR A 159 23.53 9.67 9.07
N ASN A 160 24.12 8.78 9.87
CA ASN A 160 25.52 8.88 10.29
C ASN A 160 26.55 8.49 9.19
N ASN A 161 26.15 7.83 8.10
CA ASN A 161 27.10 7.19 7.16
C ASN A 161 27.24 7.83 5.76
N SER A 162 26.60 8.97 5.48
CA SER A 162 26.91 9.75 4.29
C SER A 162 27.12 11.20 4.69
N ASP A 163 27.91 11.91 3.88
CA ASP A 163 28.07 13.35 3.96
C ASP A 163 26.71 14.02 4.22
N ALA A 164 26.73 15.06 5.06
CA ALA A 164 25.52 15.81 5.35
C ALA A 164 24.89 16.26 4.02
N PRO A 165 23.57 16.08 3.81
CA PRO A 165 22.89 16.65 2.66
C PRO A 165 23.23 18.14 2.57
N SER A 166 23.55 18.63 1.37
CA SER A 166 24.04 20.00 1.18
C SER A 166 23.07 21.06 1.73
N ASN A 167 21.77 20.75 1.77
CA ASN A 167 20.73 21.60 2.34
C ASN A 167 20.63 21.56 3.87
N LEU A 168 21.32 20.63 4.54
CA LEU A 168 21.27 20.40 5.99
C LEU A 168 22.63 20.48 6.69
N GLU A 169 23.73 20.79 5.96
CA GLU A 169 25.10 20.84 6.50
C GLU A 169 25.22 21.60 7.84
N ASN A 170 24.57 22.76 7.94
CA ASN A 170 24.61 23.59 9.14
C ASN A 170 23.80 23.02 10.31
N GLU A 171 22.71 22.29 10.04
CA GLU A 171 21.85 21.70 11.07
C GLU A 171 22.29 20.30 11.48
N TRP A 172 23.11 19.64 10.67
CA TRP A 172 23.49 18.24 10.82
C TRP A 172 24.12 17.91 12.17
N PRO A 173 25.11 18.68 12.69
CA PRO A 173 25.70 18.40 14.00
C PRO A 173 24.69 18.55 15.15
N HIS A 174 23.72 19.46 15.00
CA HIS A 174 22.65 19.60 15.98
C HIS A 174 21.70 18.41 15.96
N ARG A 175 21.30 17.96 14.77
CA ARG A 175 20.45 16.76 14.59
C ARG A 175 21.10 15.54 15.22
N GLU A 176 22.38 15.32 14.94
CA GLU A 176 23.20 14.25 15.55
C GLU A 176 23.12 14.29 17.08
N TYR A 177 23.48 15.42 17.69
CA TYR A 177 23.45 15.58 19.14
C TYR A 177 22.08 15.23 19.76
N TYR A 178 20.99 15.71 19.16
CA TYR A 178 19.65 15.44 19.69
C TYR A 178 19.26 13.97 19.55
N TRP A 179 19.56 13.33 18.43
CA TRP A 179 19.22 11.92 18.22
C TRP A 179 20.08 10.97 19.06
N GLU A 180 21.38 11.23 19.19
CA GLU A 180 22.24 10.46 20.09
C GLU A 180 21.76 10.55 21.53
N LYS A 181 21.35 11.76 21.96
CA LYS A 181 20.78 11.95 23.30
C LYS A 181 19.43 11.25 23.48
N ALA A 182 18.58 11.28 22.45
CA ALA A 182 17.28 10.62 22.46
C ALA A 182 17.42 9.09 22.63
N ILE A 183 18.32 8.48 21.86
CA ILE A 183 18.46 7.02 21.85
C ILE A 183 19.24 6.51 23.06
N ASN A 184 20.32 7.20 23.46
CA ASN A 184 21.21 6.67 24.49
C ASN A 184 20.77 6.97 25.92
N ASN A 185 19.91 7.97 26.15
CA ASN A 185 19.77 8.56 27.49
C ASN A 185 18.34 8.96 27.91
N THR A 186 17.30 8.61 27.15
CA THR A 186 15.91 8.95 27.51
C THR A 186 15.02 7.72 27.62
N LYS A 187 14.14 7.71 28.63
CA LYS A 187 12.95 6.86 28.63
C LYS A 187 12.06 7.34 27.50
N SER A 188 11.95 6.56 26.45
CA SER A 188 10.98 6.82 25.39
C SER A 188 9.57 6.50 25.85
N LEU A 189 8.60 7.16 25.23
CA LEU A 189 7.18 6.85 25.38
C LEU A 189 6.70 6.25 24.07
N SER A 190 6.36 4.95 24.10
CA SER A 190 5.73 4.26 22.98
C SER A 190 4.23 4.54 22.97
N TYR A 191 3.69 4.85 21.80
CA TYR A 191 2.28 5.09 21.55
C TYR A 191 1.84 4.35 20.29
N GLN A 192 1.08 3.26 20.48
CA GLN A 192 0.52 2.48 19.39
C GLN A 192 -0.66 3.25 18.75
N LEU A 193 -0.50 3.70 17.50
CA LEU A 193 -1.55 4.42 16.78
C LEU A 193 -2.58 3.45 16.21
N VAL A 194 -2.09 2.37 15.59
CA VAL A 194 -2.87 1.29 15.02
C VAL A 194 -2.14 -0.01 15.33
N LYS A 195 -2.87 -0.96 15.90
CA LYS A 195 -2.48 -2.36 15.93
C LYS A 195 -3.37 -3.10 14.94
N THR A 196 -2.79 -3.99 14.16
CA THR A 196 -3.56 -4.83 13.22
C THR A 196 -4.46 -5.79 14.01
N GLU A 197 -5.64 -5.31 14.40
CA GLU A 197 -6.71 -6.11 14.99
C GLU A 197 -7.90 -6.13 14.02
N LEU A 198 -8.67 -7.23 14.04
CA LEU A 198 -9.84 -7.46 13.19
C LEU A 198 -10.79 -6.25 13.26
N LEU A 199 -10.87 -5.49 12.16
CA LEU A 199 -11.78 -4.37 12.04
C LEU A 199 -13.19 -4.83 11.66
N ASP A 200 -14.18 -4.05 12.11
CA ASP A 200 -15.50 -4.02 11.47
C ASP A 200 -15.36 -3.55 10.02
N ILE A 201 -15.37 -4.50 9.09
CA ILE A 201 -15.31 -4.23 7.67
C ILE A 201 -16.68 -3.73 7.21
N ASN A 202 -16.72 -2.55 6.62
CA ASN A 202 -17.90 -2.09 5.91
C ASN A 202 -18.04 -2.88 4.60
N TYR A 203 -18.94 -3.87 4.60
CA TYR A 203 -19.16 -4.77 3.46
C TYR A 203 -19.56 -4.03 2.18
N ASN A 204 -20.24 -2.88 2.26
CA ASN A 204 -20.60 -2.11 1.07
C ASN A 204 -19.34 -1.55 0.38
N VAL A 205 -18.44 -0.95 1.16
CA VAL A 205 -17.18 -0.40 0.65
C VAL A 205 -16.27 -1.51 0.14
N LEU A 206 -16.24 -2.67 0.82
CA LEU A 206 -15.49 -3.83 0.35
C LEU A 206 -16.02 -4.32 -1.01
N ASN A 207 -17.34 -4.44 -1.17
CA ASN A 207 -17.97 -4.89 -2.41
C ASN A 207 -17.72 -3.93 -3.57
N GLU A 208 -17.80 -2.62 -3.35
CA GLU A 208 -17.45 -1.61 -4.34
C GLU A 208 -15.98 -1.76 -4.78
N ASN A 209 -15.06 -1.95 -3.83
CA ASN A 209 -13.65 -2.17 -4.15
C ASN A 209 -13.40 -3.49 -4.89
N ILE A 210 -14.11 -4.57 -4.57
CA ILE A 210 -14.03 -5.84 -5.31
C ILE A 210 -14.51 -5.64 -6.76
N LYS A 211 -15.60 -4.89 -6.96
CA LYS A 211 -16.09 -4.53 -8.29
C LYS A 211 -15.07 -3.69 -9.07
N ASN A 212 -14.47 -2.70 -8.42
CA ASN A 212 -13.41 -1.88 -9.05
C ASN A 212 -12.21 -2.75 -9.44
N CYS A 213 -11.78 -3.70 -8.59
CA CYS A 213 -10.71 -4.64 -8.90
C CYS A 213 -11.05 -5.50 -10.14
N TYR A 214 -12.31 -5.93 -10.26
CA TYR A 214 -12.78 -6.64 -11.45
C TYR A 214 -12.70 -5.77 -12.70
N ASP A 215 -13.22 -4.54 -12.65
CA ASP A 215 -13.21 -3.61 -13.79
C ASP A 215 -11.79 -3.23 -14.23
N GLU A 216 -10.87 -3.00 -13.27
CA GLU A 216 -9.45 -2.79 -13.53
C GLU A 216 -8.82 -3.99 -14.24
N ARG A 217 -9.12 -5.21 -13.78
CA ARG A 217 -8.61 -6.43 -14.40
C ARG A 217 -9.11 -6.59 -15.83
N ILE A 218 -10.42 -6.44 -16.06
CA ILE A 218 -10.99 -6.51 -17.42
C ILE A 218 -10.31 -5.48 -18.31
N SER A 219 -10.10 -4.25 -17.82
CA SER A 219 -9.42 -3.20 -18.56
C SER A 219 -7.98 -3.57 -18.91
N ASN A 220 -7.21 -4.10 -17.95
CA ASN A 220 -5.82 -4.52 -18.17
C ASN A 220 -5.71 -5.68 -19.16
N LEU A 221 -6.53 -6.73 -19.01
CA LEU A 221 -6.56 -7.87 -19.94
C LEU A 221 -6.94 -7.42 -21.36
N SER A 222 -7.95 -6.54 -21.46
CA SER A 222 -8.37 -5.97 -22.74
C SER A 222 -7.26 -5.17 -23.39
N TYR A 223 -6.55 -4.34 -22.62
CA TYR A 223 -5.42 -3.57 -23.10
C TYR A 223 -4.30 -4.46 -23.60
N ILE A 224 -3.89 -5.49 -22.84
CA ILE A 224 -2.85 -6.43 -23.25
C ILE A 224 -3.24 -7.17 -24.53
N ALA A 225 -4.47 -7.68 -24.61
CA ALA A 225 -4.97 -8.38 -25.79
C ALA A 225 -4.98 -7.48 -27.02
N THR A 226 -5.50 -6.25 -26.91
CA THR A 226 -5.51 -5.27 -27.99
C THR A 226 -4.09 -4.89 -28.38
N TYR A 227 -3.22 -4.57 -27.43
CA TYR A 227 -1.82 -4.21 -27.69
C TYR A 227 -1.10 -5.31 -28.47
N ASN A 228 -1.27 -6.58 -28.09
CA ASN A 228 -0.66 -7.71 -28.79
C ASN A 228 -1.11 -7.82 -30.26
N GLU A 229 -2.36 -7.48 -30.58
CA GLU A 229 -2.82 -7.42 -31.98
C GLU A 229 -2.14 -6.31 -32.79
N PHE A 230 -1.83 -5.17 -32.14
CA PHE A 230 -1.15 -4.03 -32.77
C PHE A 230 0.38 -4.09 -32.70
N LYS A 231 0.95 -4.98 -31.88
CA LYS A 231 2.40 -5.16 -31.71
C LYS A 231 3.12 -5.37 -33.04
N ASN A 232 2.52 -6.14 -33.96
CA ASN A 232 3.09 -6.36 -35.29
C ASN A 232 3.09 -5.10 -36.16
N LYS A 233 2.09 -4.20 -36.02
CA LYS A 233 2.07 -2.89 -36.69
C LYS A 233 3.17 -1.98 -36.12
N ILE A 234 3.41 -2.00 -34.81
CA ILE A 234 4.48 -1.25 -34.14
C ILE A 234 5.86 -1.69 -34.64
N ILE A 235 6.10 -3.01 -34.67
CA ILE A 235 7.38 -3.58 -35.14
C ILE A 235 7.60 -3.20 -36.62
N SER A 236 6.58 -3.24 -37.47
CA SER A 236 6.72 -2.90 -38.89
C SER A 236 7.07 -1.44 -39.20
N ILE A 237 6.84 -0.52 -38.25
CA ILE A 237 7.15 0.91 -38.41
C ILE A 237 8.67 1.18 -38.28
N ASP A 238 9.41 0.30 -37.62
CA ASP A 238 10.80 0.60 -37.18
C ASP A 238 11.87 -0.36 -37.73
N VAL A 239 11.51 -1.35 -38.56
CA VAL A 239 12.51 -2.22 -39.22
C VAL A 239 13.04 -1.55 -40.49
N ASP A 240 13.70 -0.40 -40.33
CA ASP A 240 14.72 0.05 -41.28
C ASP A 240 16.07 -0.50 -40.76
N ARG A 241 16.49 -1.64 -41.30
CA ARG A 241 17.43 -2.61 -40.70
C ARG A 241 18.86 -2.11 -40.39
N ASN A 242 19.14 -0.82 -40.55
CA ASN A 242 20.48 -0.25 -40.44
C ASN A 242 20.68 0.76 -39.29
N ASN A 243 19.67 1.06 -38.45
CA ASN A 243 19.82 2.05 -37.38
C ASN A 243 19.39 1.53 -36.00
N LYS A 244 20.09 2.02 -34.96
CA LYS A 244 19.81 1.75 -33.54
C LYS A 244 18.32 1.91 -33.21
N ILE A 245 17.80 1.01 -32.39
CA ILE A 245 16.46 1.10 -31.78
C ILE A 245 16.35 2.46 -31.08
N ASP A 246 15.47 3.33 -31.58
CA ASP A 246 15.19 4.64 -31.01
C ASP A 246 13.95 4.54 -30.12
N PHE A 247 14.18 4.37 -28.82
CA PHE A 247 13.12 4.21 -27.82
C PHE A 247 12.11 5.37 -27.84
N ILE A 248 12.54 6.59 -28.18
CA ILE A 248 11.67 7.76 -28.25
C ILE A 248 10.68 7.63 -29.43
N LYS A 249 11.13 7.09 -30.56
CA LYS A 249 10.26 6.82 -31.71
C LYS A 249 9.25 5.71 -31.44
N ILE A 250 9.69 4.63 -30.80
CA ILE A 250 8.80 3.52 -30.38
C ILE A 250 7.71 4.04 -29.44
N GLU A 251 8.10 4.81 -28.42
CA GLU A 251 7.15 5.37 -27.46
C GLU A 251 6.12 6.29 -28.15
N LYS A 252 6.58 7.13 -29.10
CA LYS A 252 5.70 8.00 -29.89
C LYS A 252 4.77 7.20 -30.79
N ALA A 253 5.24 6.12 -31.41
CA ALA A 253 4.44 5.24 -32.24
C ALA A 253 3.35 4.51 -31.43
N ILE A 254 3.69 3.99 -30.24
CA ILE A 254 2.73 3.40 -29.30
C ILE A 254 1.64 4.41 -28.93
N ARG A 255 2.03 5.62 -28.48
CA ARG A 255 1.08 6.68 -28.12
C ARG A 255 0.16 7.09 -29.28
N ASN A 256 0.68 7.12 -30.51
CA ASN A 256 -0.13 7.43 -31.69
C ASN A 256 -1.16 6.33 -31.99
N ILE A 257 -0.77 5.07 -31.86
CA ILE A 257 -1.68 3.93 -32.02
C ILE A 257 -2.75 3.93 -30.93
N GLU A 258 -2.38 4.14 -29.67
CA GLU A 258 -3.33 4.21 -28.56
C GLU A 258 -4.37 5.33 -28.72
N LYS A 259 -3.98 6.44 -29.36
CA LYS A 259 -4.88 7.56 -29.64
C LYS A 259 -5.80 7.31 -30.84
N SER A 260 -5.47 6.35 -31.70
CA SER A 260 -6.25 6.03 -32.90
C SER A 260 -7.65 5.51 -32.53
N ASN A 261 -8.63 5.83 -33.38
CA ASN A 261 -9.99 5.32 -33.20
C ASN A 261 -10.03 3.79 -33.31
N GLU A 262 -9.24 3.21 -34.23
CA GLU A 262 -9.16 1.75 -34.41
C GLU A 262 -8.74 1.03 -33.12
N PHE A 263 -7.74 1.56 -32.41
CA PHE A 263 -7.29 0.97 -31.13
C PHE A 263 -8.35 1.09 -30.05
N LYS A 264 -8.98 2.27 -29.91
CA LYS A 264 -10.04 2.51 -28.91
C LYS A 264 -11.25 1.61 -29.14
N GLU A 265 -11.70 1.49 -30.39
CA GLU A 265 -12.82 0.61 -30.75
C GLU A 265 -12.51 -0.84 -30.44
N LYS A 266 -11.31 -1.32 -30.81
CA LYS A 266 -10.88 -2.69 -30.48
C LYS A 266 -10.74 -2.92 -28.98
N LEU A 267 -10.21 -1.95 -28.23
CA LEU A 267 -10.12 -2.02 -26.78
C LEU A 267 -11.50 -2.20 -26.14
N GLU A 268 -12.49 -1.41 -26.56
CA GLU A 268 -13.86 -1.53 -26.06
C GLU A 268 -14.52 -2.86 -26.46
N LEU A 269 -14.28 -3.35 -27.68
CA LEU A 269 -14.73 -4.69 -28.08
C LEU A 269 -14.12 -5.79 -27.20
N LYS A 270 -12.81 -5.73 -26.92
CA LYS A 270 -12.14 -6.69 -26.02
C LYS A 270 -12.69 -6.60 -24.59
N LYS A 271 -12.95 -5.40 -24.08
CA LYS A 271 -13.62 -5.24 -22.78
C LYS A 271 -14.96 -5.95 -22.75
N GLN A 272 -15.81 -5.73 -23.76
CA GLN A 272 -17.10 -6.40 -23.86
C GLN A 272 -16.98 -7.92 -23.97
N GLU A 273 -15.99 -8.43 -24.73
CA GLU A 273 -15.71 -9.86 -24.81
C GLU A 273 -15.29 -10.43 -23.45
N PHE A 274 -14.37 -9.77 -22.76
CA PHE A 274 -13.89 -10.21 -21.45
C PHE A 274 -14.97 -10.11 -20.38
N TYR A 275 -15.81 -9.07 -20.39
CA TYR A 275 -16.98 -8.97 -19.51
C TYR A 275 -17.99 -10.12 -19.67
N LYS A 276 -18.06 -10.72 -20.87
CA LYS A 276 -18.92 -11.89 -21.14
C LYS A 276 -18.25 -13.21 -20.76
N LYS A 277 -16.92 -13.30 -20.91
CA LYS A 277 -16.15 -14.54 -20.72
C LYS A 277 -15.70 -14.75 -19.28
N ILE A 278 -15.37 -13.67 -18.58
CA ILE A 278 -14.84 -13.72 -17.22
C ILE A 278 -16.02 -13.53 -16.26
N PRO A 279 -16.30 -14.51 -15.39
CA PRO A 279 -17.35 -14.36 -14.40
C PRO A 279 -17.07 -13.16 -13.50
N LYS A 280 -18.09 -12.36 -13.25
CA LYS A 280 -18.03 -11.28 -12.28
C LYS A 280 -17.85 -11.89 -10.90
N SER A 281 -16.68 -11.66 -10.31
CA SER A 281 -16.32 -12.13 -8.97
C SER A 281 -17.35 -11.72 -7.90
N TYR A 282 -18.04 -10.59 -8.09
CA TYR A 282 -19.04 -10.02 -7.18
C TYR A 282 -20.50 -10.32 -7.52
N ASP A 283 -20.82 -11.02 -8.62
CA ASP A 283 -22.21 -11.33 -9.04
C ASP A 283 -22.72 -12.65 -8.41
N ILE A 284 -22.10 -13.07 -7.30
CA ILE A 284 -22.58 -14.15 -6.45
C ILE A 284 -23.81 -13.61 -5.70
N LYS A 285 -24.99 -13.84 -6.28
CA LYS A 285 -26.29 -13.29 -5.85
C LYS A 285 -26.63 -13.50 -4.38
N ASN A 286 -26.06 -14.53 -3.75
CA ASN A 286 -25.87 -14.63 -2.31
C ASN A 286 -24.48 -15.21 -2.07
N ILE A 287 -23.69 -14.61 -1.18
CA ILE A 287 -22.45 -15.24 -0.67
C ILE A 287 -22.74 -16.67 -0.12
N ASP A 288 -23.99 -16.94 0.24
CA ASP A 288 -24.51 -18.25 0.68
C ASP A 288 -24.68 -19.31 -0.43
N ASP A 289 -24.73 -18.93 -1.71
CA ASP A 289 -24.89 -19.86 -2.85
C ASP A 289 -23.58 -20.55 -3.26
N ILE A 290 -22.46 -20.12 -2.65
CA ILE A 290 -21.18 -20.81 -2.75
C ILE A 290 -21.34 -22.16 -2.05
N LYS A 291 -21.54 -23.27 -2.77
CA LYS A 291 -21.37 -24.62 -2.21
C LYS A 291 -19.88 -24.98 -2.11
N ILE A 292 -19.50 -25.49 -0.94
CA ILE A 292 -18.27 -26.23 -0.62
C ILE A 292 -18.81 -27.62 -0.40
#